data_AF-H3B4X3-F1
#
_entry.id   AF-H3B4X3-F1
#
_cell.length_a   1.000
_cell.length_b   1.000
_cell.length_c   1.000
_cell.angle_alpha   90.00
_cell.angle_beta   90.00
_cell.angle_gamma   90.00
#
_symmetry.space_group_name_H-M   'P 1'
#
loop_
_entity.id
_entity.type
_entity.pdbx_description
1 polymer ?
#
loop_
_entity_poly.entity_id
_entity_poly.type
_entity_poly.pdbx_seq_one_letter_code
_entity_poly.pdbx_strand_id
1 'polypeptide(L)'
;MQEDEKRKKIEFRKQMEKEVSDFIQDSSQRKKKYPRMNKIERSILHDVAEVAGLTSFSFGDDEENRYVMIFKKEFAPTDEELEAYRKGEEWDPVKAEEKRRLKELAQKEMEEEALKGPRKVCPNSNYRDKYSHLIGTVAAKDAAHTLEANKAYGCVPVANKRDTRSIEEAMNEIRAKKKFKRSEGEGGGPSSSSS
;
A
#
# COMPACT_ATOMS: atom_id res chain seq x y z
N MET A 1 -26.79 -40.20 -9.25
CA MET A 1 -26.45 -38.80 -8.93
C MET A 1 -25.01 -38.63 -8.44
N GLN A 2 -24.64 -39.09 -7.24
CA GLN A 2 -23.25 -38.89 -6.76
C GLN A 2 -22.19 -39.58 -7.63
N GLU A 3 -22.47 -40.76 -8.18
CA GLU A 3 -21.55 -41.46 -9.08
C GLU A 3 -21.43 -40.77 -10.43
N ASP A 4 -22.53 -40.25 -10.97
CA ASP A 4 -22.52 -39.49 -12.23
C ASP A 4 -21.71 -38.20 -12.10
N GLU A 5 -21.84 -37.49 -10.98
CA GLU A 5 -21.04 -36.30 -10.70
C GLU A 5 -19.54 -36.63 -10.55
N LYS A 6 -19.20 -37.73 -9.88
CA LYS A 6 -17.82 -38.20 -9.79
C LYS A 6 -17.27 -38.54 -11.17
N ARG A 7 -18.05 -39.24 -11.99
CA ARG A 7 -17.66 -39.60 -13.36
C ARG A 7 -17.42 -38.36 -14.22
N LYS A 8 -18.32 -37.38 -14.18
CA LYS A 8 -18.15 -36.09 -14.88
C LYS A 8 -16.88 -35.36 -14.47
N LYS A 9 -16.55 -35.33 -13.16
CA LYS A 9 -15.31 -34.69 -12.66
C LYS A 9 -14.06 -35.38 -13.19
N ILE A 10 -14.04 -36.72 -13.21
CA ILE A 10 -12.90 -37.50 -13.71
C ILE A 10 -12.75 -37.31 -15.23
N GLU A 11 -13.86 -37.32 -15.96
CA GLU A 11 -13.86 -37.11 -17.41
C GLU A 11 -13.37 -35.70 -17.76
N PHE A 12 -13.85 -34.68 -17.06
CA PHE A 12 -13.39 -33.31 -17.22
C PHE A 12 -11.89 -33.17 -16.91
N ARG A 13 -11.41 -33.80 -15.83
CA ARG A 13 -9.98 -33.81 -15.48
C ARG A 13 -9.14 -34.38 -16.62
N LYS A 14 -9.51 -35.55 -17.16
CA LYS A 14 -8.80 -36.19 -18.29
C LYS A 14 -8.80 -35.30 -19.53
N GLN A 15 -9.91 -34.62 -19.81
CA GLN A 15 -10.00 -33.67 -20.92
C GLN A 15 -9.02 -32.50 -20.71
N MET A 16 -9.01 -31.90 -19.52
CA MET A 16 -8.12 -30.78 -19.21
C MET A 16 -6.64 -31.19 -19.20
N GLU A 17 -6.30 -32.38 -18.71
CA GLU A 17 -4.92 -32.92 -18.77
C GLU A 17 -4.43 -33.01 -20.22
N LYS A 18 -5.27 -33.50 -21.13
CA LYS A 18 -4.94 -33.56 -22.55
C LYS A 18 -4.79 -32.15 -23.15
N GLU A 19 -5.75 -31.27 -22.91
CA GLU A 19 -5.69 -29.90 -23.43
C GLU A 19 -4.50 -29.10 -22.91
N VAL A 20 -4.12 -29.28 -21.64
CA VAL A 20 -2.95 -28.65 -21.04
C VAL A 20 -1.66 -29.24 -21.62
N SER A 21 -1.61 -30.55 -21.81
CA SER A 21 -0.48 -31.21 -22.49
C SER A 21 -0.30 -30.66 -23.92
N ASP A 22 -1.37 -30.57 -24.69
CA ASP A 22 -1.34 -30.04 -26.06
C ASP A 22 -0.90 -28.56 -26.07
N PHE A 23 -1.36 -27.76 -25.10
CA PHE A 23 -0.94 -26.36 -24.94
C PHE A 23 0.56 -26.22 -24.59
N ILE A 24 1.10 -27.13 -23.77
CA ILE A 24 2.53 -27.12 -23.43
C ILE A 24 3.37 -27.41 -24.68
N GLN A 25 2.95 -28.39 -25.49
CA GLN A 25 3.63 -28.77 -26.72
C GLN A 25 3.59 -27.66 -27.79
N ASP A 26 2.51 -26.89 -27.86
CA ASP A 26 2.38 -25.79 -28.81
C ASP A 26 3.21 -24.56 -28.39
N SER A 27 4.44 -24.46 -28.91
CA SER A 27 5.35 -23.34 -28.66
C SER A 27 4.84 -21.96 -29.09
N SER A 28 3.84 -21.89 -29.99
CA SER A 28 3.31 -20.61 -30.48
C SER A 28 2.43 -19.92 -29.43
N GLN A 29 1.75 -20.69 -28.60
CA GLN A 29 0.84 -20.18 -27.58
C GLN A 29 1.59 -19.91 -26.27
N ARG A 30 1.54 -18.67 -25.80
CA ARG A 30 2.12 -18.24 -24.51
C ARG A 30 1.15 -18.36 -23.35
N LYS A 31 -0.14 -18.14 -23.62
CA LYS A 31 -1.23 -18.11 -22.66
C LYS A 31 -2.49 -18.68 -23.28
N LYS A 32 -3.37 -19.27 -22.47
CA LYS A 32 -4.67 -19.78 -22.90
C LYS A 32 -5.77 -19.31 -21.94
N LYS A 33 -6.82 -18.73 -22.50
CA LYS A 33 -8.01 -18.28 -21.77
C LYS A 33 -9.12 -19.31 -21.92
N TYR A 34 -9.64 -19.78 -20.79
CA TYR A 34 -10.77 -20.70 -20.76
C TYR A 34 -12.09 -19.94 -20.62
N PRO A 35 -13.22 -20.54 -21.03
CA PRO A 35 -14.54 -19.98 -20.76
C PRO A 35 -14.81 -19.90 -19.25
N ARG A 36 -15.89 -19.20 -18.88
CA ARG A 36 -16.41 -19.26 -17.51
C ARG A 36 -16.71 -20.71 -17.13
N MET A 37 -16.28 -21.10 -15.94
CA MET A 37 -16.35 -22.49 -15.46
C MET A 37 -16.89 -22.50 -14.04
N ASN A 38 -17.51 -23.61 -13.63
CA ASN A 38 -17.99 -23.78 -12.27
C ASN A 38 -16.84 -23.87 -11.26
N LYS A 39 -17.12 -23.63 -9.97
CA LYS A 39 -16.11 -23.68 -8.90
C LYS A 39 -15.25 -24.96 -8.91
N ILE A 40 -15.89 -26.11 -9.13
CA ILE A 40 -15.21 -27.41 -9.15
C ILE A 40 -14.32 -27.55 -10.39
N GLU A 41 -14.83 -27.18 -11.57
CA GLU A 41 -14.07 -27.24 -12.83
C GLU A 41 -12.85 -26.32 -12.78
N ARG A 42 -13.01 -25.09 -12.25
CA ARG A 42 -11.89 -24.18 -12.02
C ARG A 42 -10.84 -24.78 -11.09
N SER A 43 -11.27 -25.39 -9.99
CA SER A 43 -10.35 -26.05 -9.05
C SER A 43 -9.58 -27.19 -9.70
N ILE A 44 -10.23 -27.98 -10.55
CA ILE A 44 -9.59 -29.08 -11.30
C ILE A 44 -8.55 -28.51 -12.27
N LEU A 45 -8.87 -27.44 -13.00
CA LEU A 45 -7.94 -26.84 -13.94
C LEU A 45 -6.72 -26.23 -13.25
N HIS A 46 -6.91 -25.60 -12.08
CA HIS A 46 -5.79 -25.12 -11.26
C HIS A 46 -4.86 -26.25 -10.82
N ASP A 47 -5.41 -27.37 -10.32
CA ASP A 47 -4.66 -28.57 -9.92
C ASP A 47 -3.85 -29.14 -11.10
N VAL A 48 -4.50 -29.32 -12.27
CA VAL A 48 -3.84 -29.83 -13.48
C VAL A 48 -2.74 -28.88 -13.96
N ALA A 49 -2.98 -27.57 -13.94
CA ALA A 49 -1.99 -26.58 -14.35
C ALA A 49 -0.78 -26.53 -13.41
N GLU A 50 -1.01 -26.62 -12.09
CA GLU A 50 0.04 -26.65 -11.08
C GLU A 50 0.93 -27.89 -11.22
N VAL A 51 0.34 -29.07 -11.39
CA VAL A 51 1.08 -30.32 -11.63
C VAL A 51 1.90 -30.25 -12.92
N ALA A 52 1.38 -29.60 -13.96
CA ALA A 52 2.09 -29.40 -15.21
C ALA A 52 3.14 -28.27 -15.16
N GLY A 53 3.30 -27.59 -14.02
CA GLY A 53 4.28 -26.50 -13.83
C GLY A 53 3.92 -25.20 -14.54
N LEU A 54 2.64 -24.97 -14.82
CA LEU A 54 2.10 -23.75 -15.42
C LEU A 54 1.59 -22.80 -14.34
N THR A 55 1.57 -21.51 -14.68
CA THR A 55 0.98 -20.49 -13.80
C THR A 55 -0.48 -20.32 -14.16
N SER A 56 -1.38 -20.41 -13.18
CA SER A 56 -2.83 -20.32 -13.40
C SER A 56 -3.46 -19.22 -12.54
N PHE A 57 -4.35 -18.42 -13.12
CA PHE A 57 -5.06 -17.34 -12.45
C PHE A 57 -6.55 -17.35 -12.78
N SER A 58 -7.38 -17.08 -11.79
CA SER A 58 -8.82 -16.88 -11.94
C SER A 58 -9.14 -15.39 -11.96
N PHE A 59 -9.96 -14.96 -12.92
CA PHE A 59 -10.39 -13.57 -13.09
C PHE A 59 -11.92 -13.49 -13.18
N GLY A 60 -12.48 -12.35 -12.74
CA GLY A 60 -13.92 -12.07 -12.70
C GLY A 60 -14.42 -11.78 -11.28
N ASP A 61 -15.35 -10.82 -11.15
CA ASP A 61 -15.91 -10.42 -9.87
C ASP A 61 -16.83 -11.51 -9.27
N ASP A 62 -17.78 -12.01 -10.07
CA ASP A 62 -18.80 -12.95 -9.59
C ASP A 62 -18.35 -14.41 -9.64
N GLU A 63 -18.79 -15.20 -8.66
CA GLU A 63 -18.46 -16.64 -8.58
C GLU A 63 -18.93 -17.44 -9.81
N GLU A 64 -19.95 -16.96 -10.52
CA GLU A 64 -20.53 -17.57 -11.73
C GLU A 64 -19.85 -17.12 -13.04
N ASN A 65 -19.30 -15.91 -13.08
CA ASN A 65 -18.65 -15.35 -14.27
C ASN A 65 -17.11 -15.52 -14.27
N ARG A 66 -16.56 -16.08 -13.19
CA ARG A 66 -15.13 -16.35 -13.07
C ARG A 66 -14.63 -17.31 -14.15
N TYR A 67 -13.61 -16.88 -14.86
CA TYR A 67 -12.88 -17.66 -15.85
C TYR A 67 -11.43 -17.86 -15.41
N VAL A 68 -10.77 -18.85 -16.00
CA VAL A 68 -9.38 -19.20 -15.67
C VAL A 68 -8.50 -18.91 -16.88
N MET A 69 -7.32 -18.37 -16.63
CA MET A 69 -6.26 -18.28 -17.62
C MET A 69 -5.03 -19.04 -17.11
N ILE A 70 -4.38 -19.74 -18.03
CA ILE A 70 -3.10 -20.41 -17.79
C ILE A 70 -2.01 -19.76 -18.63
N PHE A 71 -0.81 -19.72 -18.07
CA PHE A 71 0.38 -19.12 -18.65
C PHE A 71 1.53 -20.10 -18.54
N LYS A 72 2.36 -20.14 -19.58
CA LYS A 72 3.63 -20.88 -19.52
C LYS A 72 4.56 -20.21 -18.52
N LYS A 73 5.37 -21.01 -17.83
CA LYS A 73 6.28 -20.54 -16.77
C LYS A 73 7.21 -19.42 -17.24
N GLU A 74 7.72 -19.51 -18.47
CA GLU A 74 8.60 -18.51 -19.10
C GLU A 74 7.86 -17.23 -19.50
N PHE A 75 6.53 -17.30 -19.62
CA PHE A 75 5.64 -16.22 -20.03
C PHE A 75 4.62 -15.92 -18.93
N ALA A 76 5.02 -16.09 -17.67
CA ALA A 76 4.19 -15.76 -16.53
C ALA A 76 3.88 -14.25 -16.55
N PRO A 77 2.62 -13.85 -16.31
CA PRO A 77 2.22 -12.46 -16.42
C PRO A 77 2.86 -11.62 -15.32
N THR A 78 3.18 -10.37 -15.64
CA THR A 78 3.66 -9.40 -14.66
C THR A 78 2.53 -8.91 -13.75
N ASP A 79 2.86 -8.30 -12.61
CA ASP A 79 1.84 -7.79 -11.68
C ASP A 79 0.93 -6.74 -12.34
N GLU A 80 1.48 -5.86 -13.21
CA GLU A 80 0.68 -4.90 -13.98
C GLU A 80 -0.28 -5.60 -14.97
N GLU A 81 0.17 -6.69 -15.62
CA GLU A 81 -0.66 -7.52 -16.48
C GLU A 81 -1.82 -8.16 -15.70
N LEU A 82 -1.52 -8.70 -14.53
CA LEU A 82 -2.52 -9.31 -13.66
C LEU A 82 -3.58 -8.30 -13.22
N GLU A 83 -3.17 -7.07 -12.88
CA GLU A 83 -4.11 -6.01 -12.53
C GLU A 83 -5.01 -5.62 -13.70
N ALA A 84 -4.47 -5.51 -14.92
CA ALA A 84 -5.26 -5.23 -16.11
C ALA A 84 -6.32 -6.32 -16.31
N TYR A 85 -5.95 -7.60 -16.20
CA TYR A 85 -6.89 -8.71 -16.29
C TYR A 85 -7.95 -8.72 -15.18
N ARG A 86 -7.57 -8.34 -13.95
CA ARG A 86 -8.53 -8.20 -12.83
C ARG A 86 -9.54 -7.07 -13.07
N LYS A 87 -9.11 -5.98 -13.72
CA LYS A 87 -9.99 -4.86 -14.12
C LYS A 87 -10.83 -5.17 -15.35
N GLY A 88 -10.56 -6.28 -16.04
CA GLY A 88 -11.22 -6.64 -17.30
C GLY A 88 -10.70 -5.85 -18.50
N GLU A 89 -9.55 -5.18 -18.37
CA GLU A 89 -8.90 -4.45 -19.46
C GLU A 89 -8.14 -5.42 -20.38
N GLU A 90 -8.12 -5.12 -21.68
CA GLU A 90 -7.34 -5.89 -22.64
C GLU A 90 -5.87 -5.48 -22.57
N TRP A 91 -5.02 -6.39 -22.08
CA TRP A 91 -3.58 -6.15 -22.05
C TRP A 91 -2.97 -6.27 -23.44
N ASP A 92 -2.49 -5.14 -23.95
CA ASP A 92 -1.69 -5.02 -25.16
C ASP A 92 -0.23 -4.71 -24.77
N PRO A 93 0.74 -5.60 -25.09
CA PRO A 93 2.14 -5.41 -24.69
C PRO A 93 2.76 -4.12 -25.24
N VAL A 94 2.30 -3.62 -26.40
CA VAL A 94 2.84 -2.39 -26.99
C VAL A 94 2.39 -1.17 -26.19
N LYS A 95 1.09 -1.10 -25.88
CA LYS A 95 0.53 0.00 -25.06
C LYS A 95 1.08 0.01 -23.65
N ALA A 96 1.38 -1.17 -23.10
CA ALA A 96 2.00 -1.29 -21.79
C ALA A 96 3.40 -0.68 -21.75
N GLU A 97 4.23 -0.94 -22.76
CA GLU A 97 5.58 -0.37 -22.83
C GLU A 97 5.55 1.15 -23.01
N GLU A 98 4.63 1.67 -23.84
CA GLU A 98 4.40 3.11 -23.98
C GLU A 98 3.98 3.75 -22.65
N LYS A 99 3.03 3.13 -21.94
CA LYS A 99 2.57 3.60 -20.62
C LYS A 99 3.69 3.57 -19.59
N ARG A 100 4.55 2.54 -19.60
CA ARG A 100 5.73 2.45 -18.72
C ARG A 100 6.70 3.60 -19.01
N ARG A 101 7.01 3.86 -20.28
CA ARG A 101 7.88 4.98 -20.68
C ARG A 101 7.32 6.33 -20.25
N LEU A 102 6.02 6.56 -20.43
CA LEU A 102 5.35 7.78 -19.98
C LEU A 102 5.42 7.97 -18.46
N LYS A 103 5.18 6.90 -17.70
CA LYS A 103 5.24 6.93 -16.23
C LYS A 103 6.66 7.18 -15.73
N GLU A 104 7.67 6.55 -16.34
CA GLU A 104 9.08 6.78 -16.03
C GLU A 104 9.48 8.23 -16.32
N LEU A 105 9.05 8.78 -17.47
CA LEU A 105 9.33 10.16 -17.84
C LEU A 105 8.67 11.15 -16.87
N ALA A 106 7.41 10.91 -16.50
CA ALA A 106 6.70 11.72 -15.51
C ALA A 106 7.34 11.63 -14.10
N GLN A 107 7.82 10.45 -13.71
CA GLN A 107 8.52 10.27 -12.43
C GLN A 107 9.84 11.02 -12.43
N LYS A 108 10.59 10.97 -13.53
CA LYS A 108 11.84 11.72 -13.69
C LYS A 108 11.60 13.23 -13.68
N GLU A 109 10.55 13.72 -14.36
CA GLU A 109 10.15 15.13 -14.28
C GLU A 109 9.80 15.54 -12.85
N MET A 110 9.04 14.71 -12.13
CA MET A 110 8.68 14.98 -10.73
C MET A 110 9.90 15.01 -9.81
N GLU A 111 10.87 14.12 -10.02
CA GLU A 111 12.14 14.11 -9.29
C GLU A 111 12.98 15.35 -9.61
N GLU A 112 13.08 15.73 -10.89
CA GLU A 112 13.74 16.97 -11.31
C GLU A 112 13.05 18.23 -10.74
N GLU A 113 11.72 18.24 -10.66
CA GLU A 113 10.97 19.32 -10.01
C GLU A 113 11.16 19.35 -8.49
N ALA A 114 11.23 18.19 -7.84
CA ALA A 114 11.55 18.10 -6.42
C ALA A 114 12.97 18.61 -6.12
N LEU A 115 13.94 18.29 -6.99
CA LEU A 115 15.32 18.81 -6.92
C LEU A 115 15.42 20.31 -7.18
N LYS A 116 14.59 20.86 -8.07
CA LYS A 116 14.55 22.31 -8.35
C LYS A 116 14.09 23.15 -7.16
N GLY A 117 13.51 22.53 -6.12
CA GLY A 117 13.04 23.22 -4.92
C GLY A 117 11.85 24.14 -5.18
N PRO A 118 11.24 24.74 -4.14
CA PRO A 118 10.12 25.63 -4.32
C PRO A 118 10.52 26.82 -5.18
N ARG A 119 9.86 26.98 -6.34
CA ARG A 119 10.05 28.14 -7.22
C ARG A 119 9.82 29.39 -6.37
N LYS A 120 10.86 30.21 -6.15
CA LYS A 120 10.71 31.52 -5.52
C LYS A 120 9.86 32.38 -6.44
N VAL A 121 8.56 32.42 -6.18
CA VAL A 121 7.67 33.38 -6.78
C VAL A 121 8.00 34.72 -6.14
N CYS A 122 8.86 35.48 -6.79
CA CYS A 122 9.10 36.88 -6.46
C CYS A 122 8.04 37.71 -7.19
N PRO A 123 6.95 38.14 -6.54
CA PRO A 123 5.99 39.03 -7.18
C PRO A 123 6.71 40.30 -7.68
N ASN A 124 6.34 40.76 -8.88
CA ASN A 124 6.98 41.90 -9.57
C ASN A 124 6.83 43.23 -8.81
N SER A 125 5.90 43.31 -7.86
CA SER A 125 5.77 44.46 -6.97
C SER A 125 5.45 44.02 -5.54
N ASN A 126 6.06 44.68 -4.57
CA ASN A 126 5.76 44.46 -3.17
C ASN A 126 4.52 45.28 -2.80
N TYR A 127 3.38 44.60 -2.62
CA TYR A 127 2.09 45.23 -2.27
C TYR A 127 2.15 46.08 -1.00
N ARG A 128 3.15 45.86 -0.13
CA ARG A 128 3.42 46.70 1.05
C ARG A 128 3.72 48.15 0.67
N ASP A 129 4.36 48.39 -0.48
CA ASP A 129 4.77 49.74 -0.90
C ASP A 129 3.55 50.61 -1.23
N LYS A 130 2.47 50.00 -1.74
CA LYS A 130 1.20 50.69 -2.02
C LYS A 130 0.56 51.32 -0.79
N TYR A 131 0.75 50.73 0.40
CA TYR A 131 0.16 51.22 1.66
C TYR A 131 1.20 51.76 2.63
N SER A 132 2.43 51.98 2.17
CA SER A 132 3.52 52.53 3.00
C SER A 132 3.13 53.87 3.64
N HIS A 133 2.35 54.68 2.94
CA HIS A 133 1.80 55.96 3.42
C HIS A 133 0.76 55.80 4.54
N LEU A 134 0.11 54.64 4.66
CA LEU A 134 -0.92 54.36 5.68
C LEU A 134 -0.31 53.67 6.91
N ILE A 135 0.72 52.83 6.70
CA ILE A 135 1.36 52.04 7.76
C ILE A 135 2.49 52.83 8.46
N GLY A 136 3.14 53.77 7.76
CA GLY A 136 4.20 54.61 8.32
C GLY A 136 5.49 53.83 8.60
N THR A 137 6.56 54.13 7.86
CA THR A 137 7.84 53.39 7.97
C THR A 137 8.55 53.57 9.31
N VAL A 138 8.25 54.66 10.03
CA VAL A 138 8.94 55.06 11.27
C VAL A 138 8.19 54.53 12.51
N ALA A 139 6.86 54.66 12.56
CA ALA A 139 6.04 54.20 13.69
C ALA A 139 6.04 52.67 13.85
N ALA A 140 6.15 51.92 12.75
CA ALA A 140 6.18 50.46 12.78
C ALA A 140 7.47 49.87 13.38
N LYS A 141 8.62 50.56 13.25
CA LYS A 141 9.91 50.08 13.79
C LYS A 141 9.95 50.17 15.32
N ASP A 142 9.46 51.28 15.88
CA ASP A 142 9.38 51.47 17.33
C ASP A 142 8.32 50.55 17.96
N ALA A 143 7.17 50.37 17.29
CA ALA A 143 6.13 49.44 17.74
C ALA A 143 6.56 47.97 17.70
N ALA A 144 7.42 47.58 16.73
CA ALA A 144 7.95 46.22 16.65
C ALA A 144 8.87 45.88 17.84
N HIS A 145 9.64 46.85 18.33
CA HIS A 145 10.52 46.65 19.49
C HIS A 145 9.73 46.51 20.81
N THR A 146 8.53 47.09 20.89
CA THR A 146 7.60 46.92 22.02
C THR A 146 6.79 45.61 21.98
N LEU A 147 6.72 44.93 20.83
CA LEU A 147 5.97 43.69 20.62
C LEU A 147 6.85 42.42 20.69
N GLU A 148 8.13 42.54 21.04
CA GLU A 148 8.97 41.38 21.33
C GLU A 148 8.49 40.72 22.63
N ALA A 149 7.70 39.66 22.50
CA ALA A 149 7.22 38.89 23.64
C ALA A 149 8.41 38.35 24.44
N ASN A 150 8.37 38.50 25.76
CA ASN A 150 9.40 37.98 26.66
C ASN A 150 9.44 36.45 26.54
N LYS A 151 10.41 35.93 25.79
CA LYS A 151 10.60 34.49 25.53
C LYS A 151 10.89 33.68 26.80
N ALA A 152 11.24 34.34 27.91
CA ALA A 152 11.48 33.71 29.20
C ALA A 152 10.22 33.64 30.08
N TYR A 153 9.13 34.33 29.72
CA TYR A 153 7.88 34.27 30.48
C TYR A 153 7.26 32.87 30.39
N GLY A 154 7.16 32.18 31.53
CA GLY A 154 6.70 30.78 31.61
C GLY A 154 7.81 29.72 31.53
N CYS A 155 9.05 30.10 31.26
CA CYS A 155 10.20 29.19 31.31
C CYS A 155 10.87 29.26 32.69
N VAL A 156 10.56 28.31 33.57
CA VAL A 156 11.24 28.17 34.87
C VAL A 156 12.65 27.56 34.64
N PRO A 157 13.74 28.18 35.14
CA PRO A 157 15.08 27.61 35.05
C PRO A 157 15.16 26.23 35.70
N VAL A 158 15.96 25.32 35.13
CA VAL A 158 16.09 23.93 35.65
C VAL A 158 16.53 23.90 37.12
N ALA A 159 17.36 24.84 37.54
CA ALA A 159 17.79 24.98 38.95
C ALA A 159 16.63 25.19 39.93
N ASN A 160 15.50 25.72 39.47
CA ASN A 160 14.32 26.00 40.30
C ASN A 160 13.22 24.95 40.10
N LYS A 161 13.42 23.94 39.24
CA LYS A 161 12.45 22.86 39.04
C LYS A 161 12.61 21.79 40.11
N ARG A 162 11.47 21.27 40.58
CA ARG A 162 11.43 20.18 41.58
C ARG A 162 11.97 18.85 41.04
N ASP A 163 11.85 18.62 39.73
CA ASP A 163 12.41 17.45 39.05
C ASP A 163 13.57 17.91 38.17
N THR A 164 14.78 17.43 38.48
CA THR A 164 16.03 17.74 37.77
C THR A 164 16.46 16.61 36.83
N ARG A 165 15.70 15.51 36.78
CA ARG A 165 16.04 14.34 35.96
C ARG A 165 15.88 14.65 34.49
N SER A 166 16.63 13.91 33.67
CA SER A 166 16.47 13.97 32.22
C SER A 166 15.12 13.38 31.80
N ILE A 167 14.56 13.87 30.69
CA ILE A 167 13.31 13.36 30.11
C ILE A 167 13.41 11.85 29.84
N GLU A 168 14.58 11.38 29.38
CA GLU A 168 14.83 9.97 29.10
C GLU A 168 14.80 9.10 30.36
N GLU A 169 15.35 9.62 31.45
CA GLU A 169 15.41 8.94 32.73
C GLU A 169 14.00 8.79 33.34
N ALA A 170 13.20 9.86 33.29
CA ALA A 170 11.80 9.82 33.69
C ALA A 170 10.97 8.84 32.85
N MET A 171 11.18 8.82 31.52
CA MET A 171 10.50 7.91 30.61
C MET A 171 10.86 6.44 30.88
N ASN A 172 12.13 6.16 31.17
CA ASN A 172 12.58 4.81 31.52
C ASN A 172 11.99 4.33 32.85
N GLU A 173 11.90 5.20 33.86
CA GLU A 173 11.26 4.84 35.12
C GLU A 173 9.74 4.60 34.95
N ILE A 174 9.04 5.42 34.15
CA ILE A 174 7.62 5.18 33.83
C ILE A 174 7.44 3.84 33.13
N ARG A 175 8.31 3.52 32.16
CA ARG A 175 8.30 2.22 31.46
C ARG A 175 8.58 1.07 32.43
N ALA A 176 9.54 1.21 33.34
CA ALA A 176 9.86 0.21 34.35
C ALA A 176 8.69 0.01 35.34
N LYS A 177 8.14 1.08 35.91
CA LYS A 177 6.96 1.02 36.79
C LYS A 177 5.74 0.40 36.10
N LYS A 178 5.51 0.70 34.82
CA LYS A 178 4.43 0.07 34.05
C LYS A 178 4.65 -1.44 33.85
N LYS A 179 5.90 -1.89 33.71
CA LYS A 179 6.24 -3.32 33.66
C LYS A 179 6.01 -4.00 35.02
N PHE A 180 6.49 -3.42 36.11
CA PHE A 180 6.28 -3.94 37.46
C PHE A 180 4.80 -4.00 37.87
N LYS A 181 4.01 -2.98 37.53
CA LYS A 181 2.55 -3.00 37.78
C LYS A 181 1.82 -4.07 36.98
N ARG A 182 2.34 -4.45 35.81
CA ARG A 182 1.78 -5.53 34.98
C ARG A 182 2.14 -6.91 35.54
N SER A 183 3.30 -7.08 36.16
CA SER A 183 3.67 -8.33 36.85
C SER A 183 2.99 -8.49 38.22
N GLU A 184 2.75 -7.41 38.97
CA GLU A 184 2.01 -7.49 40.25
C GLU A 184 0.48 -7.62 40.07
N GLY A 185 -0.06 -7.24 38.90
CA GLY A 185 -1.48 -7.37 38.58
C GLY A 185 -1.96 -8.80 38.26
N GLU A 186 -1.08 -9.79 38.26
CA GLU A 186 -1.38 -11.19 37.92
C GLU A 186 -1.35 -12.14 39.13
N GLY A 187 -1.30 -11.61 40.37
CA GLY A 187 -1.06 -12.41 41.58
C GLY A 187 -1.80 -11.99 42.86
N GLY A 188 -3.00 -11.38 42.78
CA GLY A 188 -3.71 -10.97 44.00
C GLY A 188 -5.19 -10.65 43.81
N GLY A 189 -6.01 -11.68 43.56
CA GLY A 189 -7.46 -11.57 43.75
C GLY A 189 -7.82 -11.75 45.23
N PRO A 190 -8.49 -10.81 45.90
CA PRO A 190 -8.99 -11.05 47.25
C PRO A 190 -10.24 -11.93 47.19
N SER A 191 -10.08 -13.15 47.70
CA SER A 191 -11.14 -14.06 48.10
C SER A 191 -12.00 -13.46 49.23
N SER A 192 -13.30 -13.71 49.11
CA SER A 192 -14.43 -13.42 50.01
C SER A 192 -14.20 -13.66 51.51
N SER A 193 -14.89 -12.88 52.37
CA SER A 193 -15.78 -13.42 53.41
C SER A 193 -16.62 -12.36 54.14
N SER A 194 -17.92 -12.66 54.20
CA SER A 194 -19.02 -12.22 55.07
C SER A 194 -18.70 -11.84 56.52
N SER A 195 -19.39 -10.81 57.03
CA SER A 195 -20.32 -10.86 58.20
C SER A 195 -21.15 -9.59 58.25
#